data_AF-A0A537EL89-F1
#
_entry.id   AF-A0A537EL89-F1
#
_cell.length_a   1.000
_cell.length_b   1.000
_cell.length_c   1.000
_cell.angle_alpha   90.00
_cell.angle_beta   90.00
_cell.angle_gamma   90.00
#
_symmetry.space_group_name_H-M   'P 1'
#
loop_
_entity.id
_entity.type
_entity.pdbx_description
1 polymer ?
#
loop_
_entity_poly.entity_id
_entity_poly.type
_entity_poly.pdbx_seq_one_letter_code
_entity_poly.pdbx_strand_id
1 'polypeptide(L)'
;MPRHKCRICGVEVEYSQVKVHYQTTHPEYGKWGRQLHTLMWLVLGSGVALVIVDLLYRSLNPILQYIIPAYLLGACFLLIGLHVRKLIAFRDAWKKAHLLPNEKRTEES
;
A
#
# COMPACT_ATOMS: atom_id res chain seq x y z
N MET A 1 14.21 0.32 -22.47
CA MET A 1 13.21 -0.43 -21.68
C MET A 1 12.91 0.34 -20.40
N PRO A 2 11.65 0.42 -19.95
CA PRO A 2 11.28 1.18 -18.75
C PRO A 2 11.88 0.52 -17.50
N ARG A 3 12.72 1.27 -16.77
CA ARG A 3 13.28 0.86 -15.48
C ARG A 3 12.44 1.45 -14.35
N HIS A 4 12.23 0.68 -13.30
CA HIS A 4 11.47 1.08 -12.13
C HIS A 4 12.36 1.01 -10.89
N LYS A 5 12.52 2.15 -10.22
CA LYS A 5 13.28 2.21 -8.98
C LYS A 5 12.48 1.61 -7.83
N CYS A 6 13.00 0.56 -7.20
CA CYS A 6 12.39 -0.02 -6.01
C CYS A 6 12.34 1.03 -4.88
N ARG A 7 11.16 1.23 -4.27
CA ARG A 7 10.99 2.24 -3.22
C ARG A 7 11.51 1.81 -1.84
N ILE A 8 11.87 0.53 -1.68
CA ILE A 8 12.38 -0.05 -0.43
C ILE A 8 13.91 -0.06 -0.43
N CYS A 9 14.54 -0.69 -1.43
CA CYS A 9 15.99 -0.83 -1.52
C CYS A 9 16.67 0.23 -2.42
N GLY A 10 15.90 0.96 -3.25
CA GLY A 10 16.45 1.98 -4.14
C GLY A 10 17.11 1.46 -5.42
N VAL A 11 17.18 0.14 -5.62
CA VAL A 11 17.75 -0.47 -6.84
C VAL A 11 16.82 -0.24 -8.03
N GLU A 12 17.40 0.08 -9.18
CA GLU A 12 16.67 0.12 -10.45
C GLU A 12 16.49 -1.29 -10.98
N VAL A 13 15.23 -1.69 -11.14
CA VAL A 13 14.86 -3.02 -11.65
C VAL A 13 14.06 -2.85 -12.92
N GLU A 14 14.24 -3.73 -13.89
CA GLU A 14 13.36 -3.73 -15.07
C GLU A 14 11.91 -3.97 -14.68
N TYR A 15 10.98 -3.29 -15.34
CA TYR A 15 9.56 -3.33 -14.98
C TYR A 15 8.98 -4.77 -14.95
N SER A 16 9.42 -5.61 -15.89
CA SER A 16 9.07 -7.04 -15.96
C SER A 16 9.53 -7.83 -14.73
N GLN A 17 10.63 -7.42 -14.11
CA GLN A 17 11.26 -8.09 -12.98
C GLN A 17 10.93 -7.47 -11.61
N VAL A 18 10.26 -6.31 -11.58
CA VAL A 18 9.85 -5.64 -10.32
C VAL A 18 9.06 -6.59 -9.42
N LYS A 19 8.12 -7.36 -9.99
CA LYS A 19 7.29 -8.29 -9.21
C LYS A 19 8.13 -9.40 -8.58
N VAL A 20 9.07 -9.96 -9.36
CA VAL A 20 10.00 -11.00 -8.88
C VAL A 20 10.90 -10.43 -7.80
N HIS A 21 11.47 -9.24 -8.01
CA HIS A 21 12.30 -8.54 -7.04
C HIS A 21 11.58 -8.31 -5.70
N TYR A 22 10.32 -7.83 -5.73
CA TYR A 22 9.55 -7.70 -4.49
C TYR A 22 9.24 -9.04 -3.83
N GLN A 23 9.00 -10.11 -4.60
CA GLN A 23 8.75 -11.44 -4.03
C GLN A 23 9.99 -12.07 -3.41
N THR A 24 11.16 -11.92 -4.04
CA THR A 24 12.41 -12.55 -3.60
C THR A 24 13.14 -11.73 -2.54
N THR A 25 13.22 -10.42 -2.71
CA THR A 25 14.02 -9.52 -1.86
C THR A 25 13.19 -8.91 -0.73
N HIS A 26 11.87 -8.79 -0.90
CA HIS A 26 10.97 -8.19 0.08
C HIS A 26 9.70 -9.04 0.32
N PRO A 27 9.82 -10.31 0.73
CA PRO A 27 8.69 -11.23 0.85
C PRO A 27 7.59 -10.72 1.80
N GLU A 28 7.97 -10.02 2.87
CA GLU A 28 7.03 -9.39 3.81
C GLU A 28 6.21 -8.26 3.17
N TYR A 29 6.82 -7.46 2.28
CA TYR A 29 6.09 -6.48 1.50
C TYR A 29 5.14 -7.14 0.50
N GLY A 30 5.55 -8.26 -0.11
CA GLY A 30 4.69 -9.06 -1.00
C GLY A 30 3.46 -9.64 -0.30
N LYS A 31 3.60 -10.13 0.95
CA LYS A 31 2.46 -10.57 1.77
C LYS A 31 1.53 -9.41 2.11
N TRP A 32 2.10 -8.29 2.56
CA TRP A 32 1.33 -7.10 2.90
C TRP A 32 0.59 -6.52 1.69
N GLY A 33 1.20 -6.53 0.50
CA GLY A 33 0.55 -6.11 -0.75
C GLY A 33 -0.69 -6.94 -1.09
N ARG A 34 -0.67 -8.26 -0.85
CA ARG A 34 -1.87 -9.10 -0.99
C ARG A 34 -2.96 -8.73 0.01
N GLN A 35 -2.58 -8.51 1.27
CA GLN A 35 -3.53 -8.11 2.31
C GLN A 35 -4.16 -6.74 2.01
N LEU A 36 -3.37 -5.78 1.51
CA LEU A 36 -3.87 -4.49 1.07
C LEU A 36 -4.83 -4.64 -0.12
N HIS A 37 -4.49 -5.51 -1.08
CA HIS A 37 -5.37 -5.78 -2.21
C HIS A 37 -6.71 -6.37 -1.75
N THR A 38 -6.71 -7.31 -0.80
CA THR A 38 -7.95 -7.82 -0.19
C THR A 38 -8.75 -6.71 0.50
N LEU A 39 -8.10 -5.84 1.28
CA LEU A 39 -8.77 -4.70 1.92
C LEU A 39 -9.37 -3.74 0.90
N MET A 40 -8.65 -3.46 -0.20
CA MET A 40 -9.15 -2.63 -1.29
C MET A 40 -10.38 -3.25 -1.95
N TRP A 41 -10.37 -4.56 -2.19
CA TRP A 41 -11.54 -5.29 -2.72
C TRP A 41 -12.73 -5.26 -1.76
N LEU A 42 -12.50 -5.37 -0.45
CA LEU A 42 -13.56 -5.25 0.55
C LEU A 42 -14.18 -3.85 0.57
N VAL A 43 -13.35 -2.79 0.49
CA VAL A 43 -13.82 -1.40 0.40
C VAL A 43 -14.59 -1.15 -0.90
N LEU A 44 -14.15 -1.74 -2.01
CA LEU A 44 -14.85 -1.65 -3.29
C LEU A 44 -16.20 -2.38 -3.21
N GLY A 45 -16.22 -3.59 -2.64
CA GLY A 45 -17.44 -4.37 -2.45
C GLY A 45 -18.44 -3.67 -1.53
N SER A 46 -17.98 -3.09 -0.41
CA SER A 46 -18.84 -2.31 0.49
C SER A 46 -19.35 -1.05 -0.19
N GLY A 47 -18.52 -0.36 -0.98
CA GLY A 47 -18.92 0.79 -1.79
C GLY A 47 -20.04 0.46 -2.77
N VAL A 48 -19.92 -0.64 -3.52
CA VAL A 48 -20.96 -1.11 -4.45
C VAL A 48 -22.25 -1.43 -3.71
N ALA A 49 -22.17 -2.14 -2.58
CA ALA A 49 -23.33 -2.45 -1.76
C ALA A 49 -24.05 -1.17 -1.27
N LEU A 50 -23.28 -0.16 -0.82
CA LEU A 50 -23.84 1.13 -0.39
C LEU A 50 -24.53 1.88 -1.53
N VAL A 51 -23.97 1.84 -2.75
CA VAL A 51 -24.62 2.43 -3.93
C VAL A 51 -25.92 1.70 -4.27
N ILE A 52 -25.97 0.37 -4.18
CA ILE A 52 -27.20 -0.40 -4.40
C ILE A 52 -28.27 -0.01 -3.36
N VAL A 53 -27.88 0.11 -2.09
CA VAL A 53 -28.78 0.58 -1.02
C VAL A 53 -29.25 2.00 -1.30
N ASP A 54 -28.37 2.93 -1.71
CA ASP A 54 -28.77 4.29 -2.06
C ASP A 54 -29.78 4.31 -3.20
N LEU A 55 -29.57 3.51 -4.26
CA LEU A 55 -30.51 3.43 -5.39
C LEU A 55 -31.88 2.91 -4.96
N LEU A 56 -31.93 1.92 -4.06
CA LEU A 56 -33.20 1.36 -3.54
C LEU A 56 -33.92 2.32 -2.59
N TYR A 57 -33.17 3.11 -1.81
CA TYR A 57 -33.71 3.98 -0.76
C TYR A 57 -33.61 5.48 -1.12
N ARG A 58 -33.36 5.81 -2.38
CA ARG A 58 -33.06 7.17 -2.86
C ARG A 58 -34.15 8.19 -2.53
N SER A 59 -35.40 7.76 -2.48
CA SER A 59 -36.53 8.64 -2.13
C SER A 59 -36.70 8.86 -0.63
N LEU A 60 -36.06 8.04 0.22
CA LEU A 60 -36.27 8.01 1.67
C LEU A 60 -35.25 8.86 2.43
N ASN A 61 -34.05 9.08 1.89
CA ASN A 61 -33.06 9.91 2.57
C ASN A 61 -32.04 10.55 1.60
N PRO A 62 -32.17 11.84 1.26
CA PRO A 62 -31.19 12.55 0.42
C PRO A 62 -29.81 12.68 1.09
N ILE A 63 -29.72 12.42 2.40
CA ILE A 63 -28.48 12.44 3.18
C ILE A 63 -27.48 11.37 2.69
N LEU A 64 -27.97 10.22 2.19
CA LEU A 64 -27.11 9.11 1.73
C LEU A 64 -26.21 9.53 0.55
N GLN A 65 -26.66 10.49 -0.27
CA GLN A 65 -25.90 11.05 -1.39
C GLN A 65 -24.61 11.76 -0.96
N TYR A 66 -24.52 12.23 0.29
CA TYR A 66 -23.32 12.87 0.84
C TYR A 66 -22.47 11.91 1.66
N ILE A 67 -23.11 10.95 2.35
CA ILE A 67 -22.42 9.95 3.17
C ILE A 67 -21.58 9.02 2.31
N ILE A 68 -22.10 8.56 1.17
CA ILE A 68 -21.41 7.58 0.33
C ILE A 68 -20.12 8.15 -0.27
N PRO A 69 -20.11 9.33 -0.90
CA PRO A 69 -18.86 9.95 -1.36
C PRO A 69 -17.89 10.24 -0.22
N ALA A 70 -18.38 10.71 0.93
CA ALA A 70 -17.53 10.99 2.10
C ALA A 70 -16.87 9.71 2.63
N TYR A 71 -17.61 8.61 2.70
CA TYR A 71 -17.09 7.29 3.08
C TYR A 71 -16.04 6.80 2.09
N LEU A 72 -16.33 6.84 0.78
CA LEU A 72 -15.41 6.38 -0.26
C LEU A 72 -14.12 7.22 -0.26
N LEU A 73 -14.24 8.54 -0.16
CA LEU A 73 -13.09 9.44 -0.05
C LEU A 73 -12.28 9.14 1.22
N GLY A 74 -12.93 9.04 2.37
CA GLY A 74 -12.28 8.71 3.64
C GLY A 74 -11.54 7.38 3.58
N ALA A 75 -12.18 6.34 3.04
CA ALA A 75 -11.57 5.02 2.87
C ALA A 75 -10.35 5.07 1.94
N CYS A 76 -10.44 5.80 0.82
CA CYS A 76 -9.31 6.01 -0.08
C CYS A 76 -8.13 6.70 0.62
N PHE A 77 -8.37 7.79 1.35
CA PHE A 77 -7.31 8.47 2.11
C PHE A 77 -6.67 7.57 3.16
N LEU A 78 -7.48 6.78 3.88
CA LEU A 78 -6.98 5.81 4.87
C LEU A 78 -6.13 4.72 4.23
N LEU A 79 -6.56 4.16 3.09
CA LEU A 79 -5.81 3.14 2.37
C LEU A 79 -4.48 3.68 1.84
N ILE A 80 -4.48 4.88 1.25
CA ILE A 80 -3.25 5.54 0.76
C ILE A 80 -2.31 5.82 1.94
N GLY A 81 -2.83 6.38 3.04
CA GLY A 81 -2.04 6.67 4.24
C GLY A 81 -1.43 5.41 4.85
N LEU A 82 -2.21 4.33 4.96
CA LEU A 82 -1.74 3.03 5.43
C LEU A 82 -0.65 2.46 4.51
N HIS A 83 -0.82 2.62 3.20
CA HIS A 83 0.17 2.19 2.22
C HIS A 83 1.49 2.95 2.37
N VAL A 84 1.43 4.28 2.46
CA VAL A 84 2.62 5.13 2.59
C VAL A 84 3.35 4.85 3.89
N ARG A 85 2.63 4.76 5.01
CA ARG A 85 3.21 4.46 6.33
C ARG A 85 3.91 3.10 6.35
N LYS A 86 3.26 2.06 5.80
CA LYS A 86 3.86 0.72 5.74
C LYS A 86 5.06 0.68 4.81
N LEU A 87 5.02 1.36 3.67
CA LEU A 87 6.17 1.47 2.78
C LEU A 87 7.37 2.14 3.47
N ILE A 88 7.15 3.23 4.20
CA ILE A 88 8.20 3.88 4.99
C ILE A 88 8.75 2.92 6.05
N ALA A 89 7.88 2.22 6.79
CA ALA A 89 8.31 1.26 7.81
C ALA A 89 9.18 0.13 7.22
N PHE A 90 8.82 -0.40 6.05
CA PHE A 90 9.63 -1.40 5.35
C PHE A 90 10.98 -0.84 4.88
N ARG A 91 11.00 0.39 4.36
CA ARG A 91 12.23 1.08 3.96
C ARG A 91 13.15 1.32 5.15
N ASP A 92 12.61 1.75 6.28
CA ASP A 92 13.38 2.01 7.49
C ASP A 92 13.91 0.71 8.11
N ALA A 93 13.10 -0.35 8.13
CA ALA A 93 13.55 -1.68 8.56
C ALA A 93 14.68 -2.21 7.67
N TRP A 94 14.56 -2.04 6.35
CA TRP A 94 15.60 -2.42 5.39
C TRP A 94 16.90 -1.64 5.63
N LYS A 95 16.79 -0.31 5.80
CA LYS A 95 17.91 0.59 6.08
C LYS A 95 18.65 0.18 7.35
N LYS A 96 17.93 -0.13 8.43
CA LYS A 96 18.52 -0.62 9.69
C LYS A 96 19.23 -1.96 9.50
N ALA A 97 18.61 -2.92 8.82
CA ALA A 97 19.20 -4.25 8.64
C ALA A 97 20.45 -4.27 7.74
N HIS A 98 20.55 -3.37 6.75
CA HIS A 98 21.60 -3.41 5.72
C HIS A 98 22.66 -2.30 5.81
N LEU A 99 22.45 -1.23 6.58
CA LEU A 99 23.48 -0.20 6.82
C LEU A 99 24.32 -0.43 8.09
N LEU A 100 23.94 -1.38 8.94
CA LEU A 100 24.67 -1.67 10.19
C LEU A 100 25.98 -2.50 10.09
N PRO A 101 26.53 -2.99 8.95
CA PRO A 101 27.83 -3.67 9.00
C PRO A 101 29.05 -2.72 8.97
N ASN A 102 28.91 -1.44 8.61
CA ASN A 102 30.07 -0.60 8.25
C ASN A 102 30.50 0.42 9.30
N GLU A 103 29.97 0.37 10.53
CA GLU A 103 30.40 1.29 11.61
C GLU A 103 31.28 0.60 12.67
N LYS A 104 31.47 -0.73 12.57
CA LYS A 104 32.34 -1.48 13.51
C LYS A 104 33.70 -1.91 12.95
N ARG A 105 34.08 -1.50 11.73
CA ARG A 105 35.41 -1.82 11.15
C ARG A 105 36.42 -0.70 11.32
N THR A 106 35.99 0.52 11.66
CA THR A 106 36.86 1.71 11.64
C THR A 106 37.41 2.12 13.02
N GLU A 107 37.12 1.35 14.08
CA GLU A 107 37.64 1.62 15.44
C GLU A 107 38.78 0.67 15.87
N GLU A 108 39.18 -0.29 15.02
CA GLU A 108 40.32 -1.19 15.27
C GLU A 108 41.37 -1.14 14.15
N SER A 109 41.80 0.07 13.74
CA SER A 109 43.00 0.27 12.93
C SER A 109 43.90 1.35 13.50
#